data_AF-A0A2R8F2Z5-F1
#
_entry.id   AF-A0A2R8F2Z5-F1
#
_cell.length_a   1.000
_cell.length_b   1.000
_cell.length_c   1.000
_cell.angle_alpha   90.00
_cell.angle_beta   90.00
_cell.angle_gamma   90.00
#
_symmetry.space_group_name_H-M   'P 1'
#
loop_
_entity.id
_entity.type
_entity.pdbx_description
1 polymer ?
#
loop_
_entity_poly.entity_id
_entity_poly.type
_entity_poly.pdbx_seq_one_letter_code
_entity_poly.pdbx_strand_id
1 'polypeptide(L)' 'MPNLIAEYEATYKMLTELNNSTIAKEYEQKLQILKKYS' A
#
# COMPACT_ATOMS: atom_id res chain seq x y z
N MET A 1 -3.02 0.66 18.49
CA MET A 1 -2.65 1.52 17.35
C MET A 1 -3.05 0.79 16.08
N PRO A 2 -3.68 1.45 15.11
CA PRO A 2 -3.84 0.86 13.79
C PRO A 2 -2.47 0.52 13.22
N ASN A 3 -2.33 -0.67 12.64
CA ASN A 3 -1.11 -1.05 11.95
C ASN A 3 -1.09 -0.33 10.60
N LEU A 4 -0.30 0.73 10.50
CA LEU A 4 -0.17 1.54 9.29
C LEU A 4 0.19 0.70 8.06
N ILE A 5 0.98 -0.37 8.23
CA ILE A 5 1.33 -1.30 7.14
C ILE A 5 0.07 -2.02 6.67
N ALA A 6 -0.78 -2.49 7.57
CA ALA A 6 -2.00 -3.23 7.23
C ALA A 6 -3.02 -2.36 6.47
N GLU A 7 -3.15 -1.08 6.85
CA GLU A 7 -4.01 -0.11 6.13
C GLU A 7 -3.51 0.14 4.70
N TYR A 8 -2.20 0.31 4.55
CA TYR A 8 -1.58 0.47 3.24
C TYR A 8 -1.69 -0.79 2.38
N GLU A 9 -1.57 -1.99 2.95
CA GLU A 9 -1.75 -3.27 2.23
C GLU A 9 -3.19 -3.45 1.74
N ALA A 10 -4.18 -3.12 2.58
CA ALA A 10 -5.59 -3.16 2.20
C ALA A 10 -5.89 -2.18 1.06
N THR A 11 -5.35 -0.96 1.14
CA THR A 11 -5.55 0.06 0.11
C THR A 11 -4.86 -0.33 -1.21
N TYR A 12 -3.64 -0.85 -1.16
CA TYR A 12 -2.93 -1.35 -2.34
C TYR A 12 -3.72 -2.47 -3.04
N LYS A 13 -4.28 -3.42 -2.27
CA LYS A 13 -5.10 -4.51 -2.81
C LYS A 13 -6.35 -3.97 -3.52
N MET A 14 -7.08 -3.04 -2.88
CA MET A 14 -8.25 -2.41 -3.48
C MET A 14 -7.91 -1.66 -4.79
N LEU A 15 -6.79 -0.92 -4.82
CA LEU A 15 -6.36 -0.20 -6.03
C LEU A 15 -5.98 -1.14 -7.18
N THR A 16 -5.39 -2.29 -6.84
CA THR A 16 -5.05 -3.34 -7.82
C THR A 16 -6.32 -3.97 -8.39
N GLU A 17 -7.31 -4.26 -7.55
CA GLU A 17 -8.62 -4.80 -7.97
C GLU A 17 -9.40 -3.80 -8.85
N LEU A 18 -9.29 -2.51 -8.56
CA LEU A 18 -9.88 -1.43 -9.37
C LEU A 18 -9.08 -1.10 -10.64
N ASN A 19 -8.01 -1.85 -10.92
CA ASN A 19 -7.11 -1.66 -12.05
C ASN A 19 -6.49 -0.25 -12.12
N ASN A 20 -6.38 0.43 -10.96
CA ASN A 20 -5.82 1.77 -10.85
C ASN A 20 -4.29 1.71 -10.68
N SER A 21 -3.62 1.29 -11.76
CA SER A 21 -2.19 0.94 -11.75
C SER A 21 -1.26 2.08 -11.32
N THR A 22 -1.60 3.33 -11.59
CA THR A 22 -0.80 4.50 -11.21
C THR A 22 -0.77 4.67 -9.69
N ILE A 23 -1.94 4.67 -9.05
CA ILE A 23 -2.02 4.86 -7.59
C ILE A 23 -1.55 3.60 -6.86
N ALA A 24 -1.81 2.41 -7.41
CA ALA A 24 -1.31 1.15 -6.86
C ALA A 24 0.23 1.16 -6.76
N LYS A 25 0.95 1.63 -7.79
CA LYS A 25 2.42 1.75 -7.75
C LYS A 25 2.92 2.73 -6.68
N GLU A 26 2.24 3.85 -6.47
CA GLU A 26 2.60 4.79 -5.39
C GLU A 26 2.44 4.15 -4.00
N TYR A 27 1.36 3.38 -3.80
CA TYR A 27 1.12 2.65 -2.55
C TYR A 27 2.11 1.51 -2.35
N GLU A 28 2.49 0.80 -3.42
CA GLU A 28 3.53 -0.23 -3.39
C GLU A 28 4.88 0.35 -2.91
N GLN A 29 5.31 1.49 -3.47
CA GLN A 29 6.54 2.16 -3.05
C GLN A 29 6.49 2.59 -1.58
N LYS A 30 5.37 3.19 -1.14
CA LYS A 30 5.18 3.58 0.25
C LYS A 30 5.19 2.38 1.19
N LEU A 31 4.57 1.26 0.81
CA LEU A 31 4.60 0.00 1.55
C LEU A 31 6.02 -0.54 1.72
N GLN A 32 6.83 -0.51 0.67
CA GLN A 32 8.23 -0.95 0.75
C GLN A 32 9.04 -0.09 1.72
N ILE A 33 8.84 1.23 1.70
CA ILE A 33 9.49 2.16 2.66
C ILE A 33 9.05 1.83 4.08
N LEU A 34 7.74 1.71 4.33
CA LEU A 34 7.20 1.39 5.65
C LEU A 34 7.76 0.06 6.18
N LYS A 35 7.81 -0.99 5.35
CA LYS A 35 8.38 -2.29 5.72
C LYS A 35 9.88 -2.23 6.03
N LYS A 36 10.62 -1.32 5.39
CA LYS A 36 12.06 -1.15 5.61
C LYS A 36 12.40 -0.49 6.95
N TYR A 37 11.53 0.40 7.43
CA TYR A 37 11.74 1.20 8.64
C TYR A 37 10.83 0.79 9.82
N SER A 38 10.18 -0.37 9.73
CA SER A 38 9.29 -0.92 10.76
C SER A 38 9.99 -1.87 11.73
#